data_AF-A0A532U3S4-F1
#
_entry.id   AF-A0A532U3S4-F1
#
_cell.length_a   1.000
_cell.length_b   1.000
_cell.length_c   1.000
_cell.angle_alpha   90.00
_cell.angle_beta   90.00
_cell.angle_gamma   90.00
#
_symmetry.space_group_name_H-M   'P 1'
#
loop_
_entity.id
_entity.type
_entity.pdbx_description
1 polymer ?
#
loop_
_entity_poly.entity_id
_entity_poly.type
_entity_poly.pdbx_seq_one_letter_code
_entity_poly.pdbx_strand_id
1 'polypeptide(L)' 'GSMFLLWCFEWPRRWWERLIPFELAFEPGEAERRFGERFEIEQIASETNPRHWLPTYLIGKHKAPGFAVYLMTRKVA' A
#
# COMPACT_ATOMS: atom_id res chain seq x y z
N GLY A 1 -14.77 -11.73 16.38
CA GLY A 1 -14.11 -11.74 15.06
C GLY A 1 -12.60 -11.81 15.26
N SER A 2 -11.87 -12.37 14.31
CA SER A 2 -10.41 -12.29 14.29
C SER A 2 -9.99 -10.98 13.63
N MET A 3 -8.96 -10.34 14.18
CA MET A 3 -8.41 -9.07 13.68
C MET A 3 -6.98 -9.28 13.19
N PHE A 4 -6.65 -8.65 12.07
CA PHE A 4 -5.35 -8.71 11.43
C PHE A 4 -4.86 -7.31 11.11
N LEU A 5 -3.54 -7.12 11.16
CA LEU A 5 -2.90 -5.89 10.74
C LEU A 5 -2.24 -6.11 9.38
N LEU A 6 -2.65 -5.36 8.37
CA LEU A 6 -1.98 -5.30 7.08
C LEU A 6 -1.13 -4.04 7.03
N TRP A 7 0.18 -4.20 6.97
CA TRP A 7 1.12 -3.13 6.66
C TRP A 7 1.65 -3.34 5.25
N CYS A 8 1.50 -2.34 4.38
CA CYS A 8 1.92 -2.45 2.98
C CYS A 8 2.49 -1.14 2.45
N PHE A 9 3.29 -1.27 1.39
CA PHE A 9 3.74 -0.18 0.56
C PHE A 9 2.59 0.28 -0.33
N GLU A 10 2.17 1.54 -0.23
CA GLU A 10 1.04 2.07 -0.99
C GLU A 10 1.29 3.52 -1.42
N TRP A 11 1.16 3.78 -2.72
CA TRP A 11 1.21 5.13 -3.29
C TRP A 11 0.60 5.15 -4.70
N PRO A 12 0.05 6.30 -5.13
CA PRO A 12 -0.39 6.46 -6.51
C PRO A 12 0.81 6.42 -7.46
N ARG A 13 0.90 5.36 -8.27
CA ARG A 13 1.95 5.21 -9.27
C ARG A 13 1.79 6.23 -10.40
N ARG A 14 2.88 6.91 -10.75
CA ARG A 14 2.90 7.78 -11.93
C ARG A 14 2.87 6.95 -13.21
N TRP A 15 2.44 7.56 -14.31
CA TRP A 15 2.28 6.86 -15.60
C TRP A 15 3.56 6.14 -16.08
N TRP A 16 4.74 6.71 -15.82
CA TRP A 16 6.03 6.09 -16.15
C TRP A 16 6.48 5.03 -15.14
N GLU A 17 6.05 5.10 -13.87
CA GLU A 17 6.39 4.11 -12.83
C GLU A 17 5.68 2.78 -13.09
N ARG A 18 4.59 2.79 -13.85
CA ARG A 18 3.91 1.58 -14.33
C ARG A 18 4.80 0.68 -15.19
N LEU A 19 5.87 1.23 -15.77
CA LEU A 19 6.85 0.47 -16.56
C LEU A 19 7.87 -0.25 -15.69
N ILE A 20 7.90 0.01 -14.38
CA ILE A 20 8.79 -0.62 -13.42
C ILE A 20 7.99 -1.65 -12.62
N PRO A 21 8.43 -2.93 -12.58
CA PRO A 21 7.72 -3.97 -11.85
C PRO A 21 7.95 -3.81 -10.34
N PHE A 22 7.18 -2.93 -9.71
CA PHE A 22 7.03 -2.89 -8.24
C PHE A 22 5.98 -3.91 -7.81
N GLU A 23 6.31 -5.20 -7.83
CA GLU A 23 5.37 -6.27 -7.45
C GLU A 23 4.91 -6.21 -5.98
N LEU A 24 5.66 -5.48 -5.14
CA LEU A 24 5.43 -5.35 -3.70
C LEU A 24 4.57 -4.14 -3.30
N ALA A 25 4.23 -3.24 -4.24
CA ALA A 25 3.51 -2.00 -3.96
C ALA A 25 2.03 -2.09 -4.37
N PHE A 26 1.15 -1.65 -3.49
CA PHE A 26 -0.28 -1.54 -3.72
C PHE A 26 -0.62 -0.20 -4.36
N GLU A 27 -1.62 -0.20 -5.23
CA GLU A 27 -2.32 1.04 -5.59
C GLU A 27 -3.34 1.44 -4.50
N PRO A 28 -3.62 2.74 -4.32
CA PRO A 28 -4.66 3.18 -3.39
C PRO A 28 -5.99 2.44 -3.64
N GLY A 29 -6.56 1.85 -2.60
CA GLY A 29 -7.78 1.05 -2.66
C GLY A 29 -7.59 -0.40 -3.11
N GLU A 30 -6.37 -0.83 -3.44
CA GLU A 30 -6.10 -2.21 -3.83
C GLU A 30 -6.26 -3.20 -2.66
N ALA A 31 -6.00 -2.76 -1.42
CA ALA A 31 -6.26 -3.57 -0.23
C ALA A 31 -7.74 -3.96 -0.14
N GLU A 32 -8.65 -3.00 -0.30
CA GLU A 32 -10.10 -3.22 -0.35
C GLU A 32 -10.48 -4.16 -1.50
N ARG A 33 -9.94 -3.93 -2.69
CA ARG A 33 -10.21 -4.78 -3.86
C ARG A 33 -9.79 -6.23 -3.66
N ARG A 34 -8.67 -6.49 -2.97
CA ARG A 34 -8.11 -7.84 -2.77
C ARG A 34 -8.72 -8.57 -1.57
N PHE A 35 -9.13 -7.83 -0.54
CA PHE A 35 -9.49 -8.43 0.75
C PHE A 35 -10.88 -8.06 1.27
N GLY A 36 -11.52 -7.02 0.73
CA GLY A 36 -12.81 -6.50 1.19
C GLY A 36 -13.96 -7.49 1.09
N GLU A 37 -13.85 -8.53 0.26
CA GLU A 37 -14.83 -9.62 0.24
C GLU A 37 -14.85 -10.41 1.56
N ARG A 38 -13.68 -10.62 2.17
CA ARG A 38 -13.49 -11.48 3.36
C ARG A 38 -13.33 -10.69 4.66
N PHE A 39 -12.95 -9.41 4.55
CA PHE A 39 -12.62 -8.56 5.67
C PHE A 39 -13.37 -7.24 5.58
N GLU A 40 -13.76 -6.70 6.73
CA GLU A 40 -14.01 -5.28 6.90
C GLU A 40 -12.65 -4.61 7.14
N ILE A 41 -12.35 -3.55 6.39
CA ILE A 41 -11.02 -2.94 6.36
C ILE A 41 -11.13 -1.48 6.79
N GLU A 42 -10.35 -1.12 7.80
CA GLU A 42 -10.23 0.25 8.29
C GLU A 42 -8.78 0.72 8.13
N GLN A 43 -8.56 1.85 7.48
CA GLN A 43 -7.24 2.46 7.38
C GLN A 43 -6.93 3.22 8.67
N ILE A 44 -5.93 2.76 9.41
CA ILE A 44 -5.56 3.35 10.71
C ILE A 44 -4.35 4.28 10.62
N ALA A 45 -3.51 4.11 9.59
CA ALA A 45 -2.38 5.00 9.34
C ALA A 45 -1.97 4.96 7.86
N SER A 46 -1.45 6.06 7.35
CA SER A 46 -0.76 6.09 6.06
C SER A 46 0.18 7.28 5.99
N GLU A 47 1.25 7.10 5.23
CA GLU A 47 2.14 8.19 4.85
C GLU A 47 2.40 8.11 3.36
N THR A 48 2.31 9.24 2.68
CA THR A 48 2.76 9.36 1.29
C THR A 48 3.63 10.61 1.22
N ASN A 49 4.88 10.44 0.80
CA ASN A 49 5.80 11.53 0.62
C ASN A 49 5.91 11.88 -0.89
N PRO A 50 5.22 12.93 -1.36
CA PRO A 50 5.23 13.30 -2.77
C PRO A 50 6.60 13.82 -3.25
N ARG A 51 7.53 14.11 -2.32
CA ARG A 51 8.89 14.58 -2.64
C ARG A 51 9.91 13.46 -2.83
N HIS A 52 9.58 12.20 -2.50
CA HIS A 52 10.40 11.03 -2.88
C HIS A 52 10.15 10.61 -4.34
N TRP A 53 10.27 11.56 -5.27
CA TRP A 53 10.05 11.37 -6.70
C TRP A 53 11.29 10.92 -7.47
N LEU A 54 12.47 11.06 -6.87
CA LEU A 54 13.70 10.63 -7.51
C LEU A 54 13.72 9.09 -7.53
N PRO A 55 14.03 8.48 -8.70
CA PRO A 55 14.38 7.08 -8.81
C PRO A 55 15.18 6.62 -7.60
N THR A 56 14.58 5.87 -6.68
CA THR A 56 15.29 5.41 -5.47
C THR A 56 16.46 4.48 -5.81
N TYR A 57 16.46 3.94 -7.04
CA TYR A 57 17.56 3.24 -7.69
C TYR A 57 18.76 4.15 -8.06
N LEU A 58 18.59 5.47 -8.16
CA LEU A 58 19.67 6.43 -8.43
C LEU A 58 20.37 6.97 -7.17
N ILE A 59 19.81 6.77 -5.97
CA ILE A 59 20.30 7.46 -4.74
C ILE A 59 20.81 6.49 -3.65
N GLY A 60 20.90 5.19 -3.92
CA GLY A 60 21.45 4.19 -2.98
C GLY A 60 20.69 4.04 -1.65
N LYS A 61 19.56 4.73 -1.48
CA LYS A 61 18.70 4.64 -0.30
C LYS A 61 17.28 4.33 -0.75
N HIS A 62 16.93 3.05 -0.72
CA HIS A 62 15.58 2.55 -0.97
C HIS A 62 14.62 3.04 0.11
N LYS A 63 14.07 4.25 -0.04
CA LYS A 63 12.91 4.69 0.74
C LYS A 63 11.67 4.53 -0.12
N ALA A 64 10.77 3.63 0.29
CA ALA A 64 9.46 3.55 -0.33
C ALA A 64 8.77 4.94 -0.24
N PRO A 65 8.11 5.40 -1.31
CA PRO A 65 7.50 6.72 -1.34
C PRO A 65 6.24 6.82 -0.47
N GLY A 66 5.68 5.70 -0.03
CA GLY A 66 4.58 5.68 0.93
C GLY A 66 4.32 4.29 1.53
N PHE A 67 3.51 4.29 2.58
CA PHE A 67 2.97 3.08 3.21
C PHE A 67 1.54 3.33 3.70
N ALA A 68 0.79 2.25 3.88
CA ALA A 68 -0.51 2.24 4.52
C ALA A 68 -0.59 1.09 5.54
N VAL A 69 -1.40 1.31 6.58
CA VAL A 69 -1.68 0.35 7.64
C VAL A 69 -3.18 0.22 7.77
N TYR A 70 -3.64 -1.02 7.62
CA TYR A 70 -5.05 -1.37 7.68
C TYR A 70 -5.30 -2.35 8.82
N LEU A 71 -6.35 -2.08 9.58
CA LEU A 71 -6.95 -3.01 10.50
C LEU A 71 -8.02 -3.80 9.76
N MET A 72 -7.87 -5.13 9.73
CA MET A 72 -8.74 -6.02 8.98
C MET A 72 -9.49 -6.94 9.93
N THR A 73 -10.81 -6.80 9.98
CA THR A 73 -11.69 -7.63 10.80
C THR A 73 -12.35 -8.68 9.91
N ARG A 74 -12.16 -9.96 10.22
CA ARG A 74 -12.76 -11.05 9.43
C ARG A 74 -14.28 -11.00 9.55
N LYS A 75 -14.99 -10.95 8.41
CA LYS A 75 -16.45 -11.04 8.37
C LYS A 75 -16.89 -12.41 8.89
N VAL A 76 -17.92 -12.42 9.71
CA VAL A 76 -18.57 -13.67 10.14
C VAL A 76 -19.53 -14.08 9.04
N ALA A 77 -19.44 -15.32 8.58
CA ALA A 77 -20.32 -15.89 7.58
C ALA A 77 -21.74 -16.09 8.13
#